data_AF-A0A5N6X1G0-F1
#
_entry.id   AF-A0A5N6X1G0-F1
#
_cell.length_a   1.000
_cell.length_b   1.000
_cell.length_c   1.000
_cell.angle_alpha   90.00
_cell.angle_beta   90.00
_cell.angle_gamma   90.00
#
_symmetry.space_group_name_H-M   'P 1'
#
loop_
_entity.id
_entity.type
_entity.pdbx_description
1 polymer ?
#
loop_
_entity_poly.entity_id
_entity_poly.type
_entity_poly.pdbx_seq_one_letter_code
_entity_poly.pdbx_strand_id
1 'polypeptide(L)'
;MQFYHSHQGKDKVMGKWAIIDIEGDKYWCYGDGGTAGDFGERKGTRDFGYLGYIDTWSRDYHSYLTSMSLDEVESILGSGNVWAFSSSDMEEYGPFLGGRRW
;
A
#
# COMPACT_ATOMS: atom_id res chain seq x y z
N MET A 1 9.95 2.99 -13.49
CA MET A 1 8.94 3.11 -12.43
C MET A 1 8.36 4.51 -12.51
N GLN A 2 7.04 4.64 -12.40
CA GLN A 2 6.35 5.93 -12.44
C GLN A 2 5.25 5.97 -11.37
N PHE A 3 5.13 7.10 -10.69
CA PHE A 3 4.01 7.35 -9.77
C PHE A 3 2.91 8.13 -10.48
N TYR A 4 1.69 7.64 -10.37
CA TYR A 4 0.47 8.30 -10.81
C TYR A 4 -0.32 8.73 -9.58
N HIS A 5 -0.69 10.00 -9.52
CA HIS A 5 -1.50 10.52 -8.42
C HIS A 5 -2.89 9.88 -8.39
N SER A 6 -3.56 9.98 -7.24
CA SER A 6 -4.85 9.35 -6.94
C SER A 6 -5.91 9.43 -8.07
N HIS A 7 -6.04 10.57 -8.74
CA HIS A 7 -7.01 10.77 -9.84
C HIS A 7 -6.70 9.98 -11.12
N GLN A 8 -5.46 9.54 -11.32
CA GLN A 8 -5.03 8.72 -12.46
C GLN A 8 -4.87 7.24 -12.10
N GLY A 9 -4.58 6.95 -10.83
CA GLY A 9 -4.28 5.60 -10.35
C GLY A 9 -5.49 4.80 -9.89
N LYS A 10 -6.59 5.45 -9.48
CA LYS A 10 -7.70 4.78 -8.76
C LYS A 10 -8.37 3.66 -9.56
N ASP A 11 -8.44 3.82 -10.88
CA ASP A 11 -9.09 2.87 -11.78
C ASP A 11 -8.13 1.78 -12.30
N LYS A 12 -6.86 1.82 -11.87
CA LYS A 12 -5.88 0.79 -12.23
C LYS A 12 -6.18 -0.50 -11.49
N VAL A 13 -5.77 -1.62 -12.10
CA VAL A 13 -5.92 -2.95 -11.52
C VAL A 13 -4.92 -3.08 -10.37
N MET A 14 -5.44 -3.35 -9.18
CA MET A 14 -4.62 -3.57 -8.01
C MET A 14 -4.03 -4.97 -8.03
N GLY A 15 -2.70 -5.05 -7.94
CA GLY A 15 -2.01 -6.32 -7.72
C GLY A 15 -2.24 -6.87 -6.31
N LYS A 16 -1.67 -8.05 -6.03
CA LYS A 16 -1.77 -8.68 -4.70
C LYS A 16 -1.19 -7.80 -3.59
N TRP A 17 -0.16 -7.02 -3.89
CA TRP A 17 0.56 -6.19 -2.95
C TRP A 17 0.17 -4.71 -3.08
N ALA A 18 0.13 -4.03 -1.95
CA ALA A 18 -0.02 -2.59 -1.83
C ALA A 18 0.99 -2.05 -0.83
N ILE A 19 1.10 -0.73 -0.81
CA ILE A 19 1.99 0.02 0.07
C ILE A 19 1.13 0.91 0.95
N ILE A 20 1.34 0.86 2.26
CA ILE A 20 0.68 1.76 3.21
C ILE A 20 1.73 2.54 3.99
N ASP A 21 1.49 3.85 4.11
CA ASP A 21 2.22 4.76 4.99
C ASP A 21 1.45 4.88 6.31
N ILE A 22 2.12 4.51 7.40
CA ILE A 22 1.59 4.47 8.77
C ILE A 22 2.54 5.33 9.60
N GLU A 23 2.06 6.48 10.06
CA GLU A 23 2.84 7.42 10.89
C GLU A 23 4.21 7.84 10.29
N GLY A 24 4.37 7.78 8.96
CA GLY A 24 5.61 8.10 8.25
C GLY A 24 6.49 6.89 7.91
N ASP A 25 6.17 5.72 8.45
CA ASP A 25 6.82 4.45 8.13
C ASP A 25 6.05 3.71 7.02
N LYS A 26 6.78 2.97 6.17
CA LYS A 26 6.22 2.31 4.99
C LYS A 26 6.15 0.81 5.18
N TYR A 27 5.03 0.24 4.76
CA TYR A 27 4.74 -1.18 4.89
C TYR A 27 4.21 -1.75 3.60
N TRP A 28 4.63 -2.97 3.29
CA TRP A 28 3.92 -3.85 2.39
C TRP A 28 2.67 -4.37 3.06
N CYS A 29 1.57 -4.44 2.32
CA CYS A 29 0.38 -5.14 2.75
C CYS A 29 -0.28 -5.85 1.58
N TYR A 30 -1.20 -6.76 1.88
CA TYR A 30 -2.10 -7.28 0.85
C TYR A 30 -3.14 -6.22 0.50
N GLY A 31 -3.06 -5.68 -0.72
CA GLY A 31 -3.99 -4.64 -1.18
C GLY A 31 -5.43 -5.15 -1.26
N ASP A 32 -5.58 -6.46 -1.50
CA ASP A 32 -6.86 -7.16 -1.45
C ASP A 32 -7.24 -7.64 -0.04
N GLY A 33 -6.43 -7.42 1.01
CA GLY A 33 -6.72 -7.87 2.37
C GLY A 33 -6.83 -9.40 2.54
N GLY A 34 -6.25 -10.17 1.60
CA GLY A 34 -6.48 -11.60 1.49
C GLY A 34 -5.77 -12.45 2.55
N THR A 35 -6.52 -13.32 3.21
CA THR A 35 -6.00 -14.59 3.78
C THR A 35 -5.82 -15.60 2.63
N ALA A 36 -4.96 -16.61 2.81
CA ALA A 36 -4.79 -17.65 1.79
C ALA A 36 -6.13 -18.38 1.50
N GLY A 37 -6.78 -18.07 0.38
CA GLY A 37 -8.08 -18.64 -0.01
C GLY A 37 -9.12 -17.61 -0.47
N ASP A 38 -8.98 -16.34 -0.05
CA ASP A 38 -9.97 -15.27 -0.28
C ASP A 38 -9.53 -14.30 -1.39
N PHE A 39 -9.16 -14.83 -2.57
CA PHE A 39 -8.84 -13.98 -3.73
C PHE A 39 -10.08 -13.19 -4.17
N GLY A 40 -10.12 -11.88 -3.88
CA GLY A 40 -11.08 -10.94 -4.47
C GLY A 40 -11.82 -10.00 -3.50
N GLU A 41 -11.80 -10.25 -2.19
CA GLU A 41 -12.47 -9.38 -1.22
C GLU A 41 -11.53 -8.33 -0.63
N ARG A 42 -11.50 -7.12 -1.20
CA ARG A 42 -10.71 -5.97 -0.70
C ARG A 42 -11.10 -5.59 0.74
N LYS A 43 -10.51 -6.25 1.74
CA LYS A 43 -10.76 -5.94 3.16
C LYS A 43 -9.89 -4.75 3.58
N GLY A 44 -10.51 -3.77 4.26
CA GLY A 44 -9.81 -2.72 5.00
C GLY A 44 -9.25 -1.51 4.24
N THR A 45 -8.89 -1.64 2.96
CA THR A 45 -8.26 -0.54 2.20
C THR A 45 -9.15 0.66 1.90
N ARG A 46 -10.47 0.56 2.16
CA ARG A 46 -11.42 1.66 2.03
C ARG A 46 -11.27 2.72 3.13
N ASP A 47 -10.73 2.33 4.28
CA ASP A 47 -10.57 3.21 5.44
C ASP A 47 -9.27 4.03 5.39
N PHE A 48 -8.43 3.77 4.39
CA PHE A 48 -7.16 4.47 4.18
C PHE A 48 -7.29 5.55 3.09
N GLY A 49 -6.51 6.62 3.24
CA GLY A 49 -6.39 7.66 2.23
C GLY A 49 -5.60 7.16 1.02
N TYR A 50 -6.23 7.11 -0.15
CA TYR A 50 -5.55 6.68 -1.38
C TYR A 50 -4.61 7.76 -1.92
N LEU A 51 -3.31 7.45 -2.00
CA LEU A 51 -2.27 8.37 -2.49
C LEU A 51 -2.09 8.29 -4.01
N GLY A 52 -2.06 7.07 -4.55
CA GLY A 52 -1.78 6.87 -5.96
C GLY A 52 -1.36 5.46 -6.33
N TYR A 53 -0.82 5.33 -7.54
CA TYR A 53 -0.45 4.08 -8.17
C TYR A 53 1.00 4.14 -8.63
N ILE A 54 1.78 3.12 -8.29
CA ILE A 54 3.14 2.93 -8.79
C ILE A 54 3.08 1.90 -9.90
N ASP A 55 3.44 2.34 -11.09
CA ASP A 55 3.63 1.52 -12.28
C ASP A 55 5.09 1.07 -12.35
N THR A 56 5.30 -0.24 -12.36
CA THR A 56 6.64 -0.83 -12.52
C THR A 56 6.63 -1.84 -13.66
N TRP A 57 7.82 -2.19 -14.17
CA TRP A 57 7.93 -3.19 -15.22
C TRP A 57 7.37 -4.56 -14.78
N SER A 58 7.53 -4.93 -13.51
CA SER A 58 7.30 -6.28 -13.04
C SER A 58 5.99 -6.44 -12.27
N ARG A 59 5.61 -5.44 -11.47
CA ARG A 59 4.42 -5.44 -10.60
C ARG A 59 3.97 -4.03 -10.24
N ASP A 60 2.68 -3.80 -10.33
CA ASP A 60 2.12 -2.50 -10.00
C ASP A 60 1.54 -2.47 -8.58
N TYR A 61 1.61 -1.31 -7.92
CA TYR A 61 1.26 -1.16 -6.52
C TYR A 61 0.35 0.03 -6.28
N HIS A 62 -0.71 -0.17 -5.50
CA HIS A 62 -1.48 0.95 -4.95
C HIS A 62 -0.83 1.44 -3.66
N SER A 63 -0.81 2.75 -3.47
CA SER A 63 -0.24 3.40 -2.29
C SER A 63 -1.33 4.11 -1.49
N TYR A 64 -1.29 3.93 -0.18
CA TYR A 64 -2.24 4.46 0.79
C TYR A 64 -1.52 5.16 1.96
N LEU A 65 -2.24 6.00 2.68
CA LEU A 65 -1.82 6.66 3.92
C LEU A 65 -2.92 6.52 4.97
N THR A 66 -2.53 6.30 6.22
CA THR A 66 -3.46 6.29 7.34
C THR A 66 -2.84 6.97 8.58
N SER A 67 -3.70 7.51 9.44
CA SER A 67 -3.33 7.97 10.77
C SER A 67 -3.58 6.92 11.86
N MET A 68 -4.03 5.73 11.47
CA MET A 68 -4.18 4.58 12.37
C MET A 68 -2.80 4.06 12.76
N SER A 69 -2.70 3.48 13.95
CA SER A 69 -1.51 2.74 14.38
C SER A 69 -1.34 1.42 13.60
N LEU A 70 -0.13 0.84 13.65
CA LEU A 70 0.13 -0.46 13.03
C LEU A 70 -0.81 -1.55 13.55
N ASP A 71 -1.06 -1.60 14.86
CA ASP A 71 -1.97 -2.58 15.48
C ASP A 71 -3.41 -2.47 14.96
N GLU A 72 -3.91 -1.25 14.76
CA GLU A 72 -5.23 -1.01 14.17
C GLU A 72 -5.28 -1.48 12.71
N VAL A 73 -4.23 -1.18 11.93
CA VAL A 73 -4.12 -1.63 10.54
C VAL A 73 -4.06 -3.16 10.46
N GLU A 74 -3.28 -3.81 11.33
CA GLU A 74 -3.24 -5.28 11.40
C GLU A 74 -4.57 -5.88 11.86
N SER A 75 -5.31 -5.22 12.75
CA SER A 75 -6.64 -5.68 13.15
C SER A 75 -7.63 -5.64 11.99
N ILE A 76 -7.47 -4.69 11.07
CA ILE A 76 -8.32 -4.52 9.88
C ILE A 76 -7.92 -5.48 8.75
N LEU A 77 -6.62 -5.58 8.47
CA LEU A 77 -6.08 -6.38 7.36
C LEU A 77 -5.82 -7.85 7.74
N GLY A 78 -5.87 -8.18 9.03
CA GLY A 78 -5.45 -9.47 9.58
C GLY A 78 -3.99 -9.45 10.02
N SER A 79 -3.73 -9.99 11.22
CA SER A 79 -2.36 -10.07 11.75
C SER A 79 -1.45 -10.86 10.80
N GLY A 80 -0.23 -10.35 10.61
CA GLY A 80 0.74 -10.94 9.69
C GLY A 80 0.49 -10.64 8.22
N ASN A 81 -0.40 -9.70 7.89
CA ASN A 81 -0.62 -9.19 6.52
C ASN A 81 0.00 -7.81 6.27
N VAL A 82 0.83 -7.33 7.20
CA VAL A 82 1.56 -6.07 7.11
C VAL A 82 3.03 -6.33 7.41
N TRP A 83 3.92 -5.84 6.55
CA TRP A 83 5.36 -6.07 6.68
C TRP A 83 6.12 -4.78 6.44
N ALA A 84 6.99 -4.40 7.37
CA ALA A 84 7.80 -3.21 7.23
C ALA A 84 8.68 -3.27 5.97
N PHE A 85 8.87 -2.12 5.32
CA PHE A 85 9.84 -1.98 4.24
C PHE A 85 11.25 -2.30 4.75
N SER A 86 11.98 -3.07 3.97
CA SER A 86 13.42 -3.22 4.12
C SER A 86 14.16 -1.96 3.63
N SER A 87 15.46 -1.87 3.93
CA SER A 87 16.30 -0.80 3.38
C SER A 87 16.34 -0.83 1.85
N SER A 88 16.37 -2.02 1.24
CA SER A 88 16.29 -2.18 -0.22
C SER A 88 14.96 -1.72 -0.79
N ASP A 89 13.84 -1.94 -0.09
CA ASP A 89 12.54 -1.45 -0.54
C ASP A 89 12.51 0.09 -0.53
N MET A 90 13.09 0.71 0.50
CA MET A 90 13.19 2.17 0.57
C MET A 90 14.08 2.75 -0.53
N GLU A 91 15.18 2.09 -0.88
CA GLU A 91 16.05 2.50 -1.99
C GLU A 91 15.33 2.38 -3.36
N GLU A 92 14.57 1.30 -3.56
CA GLU A 92 13.88 1.04 -4.83
C GLU A 92 12.63 1.90 -5.01
N TYR A 93 11.74 1.96 -4.01
CA TYR A 93 10.41 2.57 -4.13
C TYR A 93 10.31 3.95 -3.47
N GLY A 94 11.15 4.23 -2.46
CA GLY A 94 11.11 5.48 -1.68
C GLY A 94 11.14 6.76 -2.52
N PRO A 95 11.99 6.87 -3.57
CA PRO A 95 12.04 8.05 -4.45
C PRO A 95 10.71 8.35 -5.16
N PHE A 96 9.85 7.35 -5.35
CA PHE A 96 8.57 7.46 -6.07
C PHE A 96 7.37 7.63 -5.14
N LEU A 97 7.53 7.29 -3.85
CA LEU A 97 6.52 7.37 -2.81
C LEU A 97 6.48 8.74 -2.09
N GLY A 98 7.31 9.68 -2.53
CA GLY A 98 7.47 11.00 -1.93
C GLY A 98 6.48 12.04 -2.46
N GLY A 99 5.35 12.22 -1.77
CA GLY A 99 4.38 13.27 -2.03
C GLY A 99 3.89 13.96 -0.75
N ARG A 100 4.71 14.88 -0.22
CA ARG A 100 4.53 15.80 0.93
C ARG A 100 4.65 15.21 2.35
N ARG A 101 5.75 15.61 3.01
CA ARG A 101 5.75 15.93 4.45
C ARG A 101 4.64 16.97 4.69
N TRP A 102 3.71 16.68 5.57
CA TRP A 102 2.82 17.67 6.18
C TRP A 102 3.51 18.26 7.40
#